data_AF-A0A2V3UAB9-F1
#
_entry.id   AF-A0A2V3UAB9-F1
#
_cell.length_a   1.000
_cell.length_b   1.000
_cell.length_c   1.000
_cell.angle_alpha   90.00
_cell.angle_beta   90.00
_cell.angle_gamma   90.00
#
_symmetry.space_group_name_H-M   'P 1'
#
loop_
_entity.id
_entity.type
_entity.pdbx_description
1 polymer ?
#
loop_
_entity_poly.entity_id
_entity_poly.type
_entity_poly.pdbx_seq_one_letter_code
_entity_poly.pdbx_strand_id
1 'polypeptide(L)'
;MQTETKAAFARRHGVNRSTVQKWQDKGLLVIAPDGMVNVEATEWNLDQRPAKYRGGTAHRPVRTAPQDVRTIPQEARTCPQDDPQAEEEPEGGLLIVLATLVGIVGKISAEAAIASGASMRVAYALDSITTVHLWNEAERMLGIPPASVSGFETMVDKRVVEPDWNGLAAQAAEPVDLDAWDAFAAAHPMLQPPTA
;
A
#
# COMPACT_ATOMS: atom_id res chain seq x y z
N MET A 1 17.80 -9.27 18.75
CA MET A 1 16.58 -8.51 19.09
C MET A 1 16.92 -7.04 19.10
N GLN A 2 16.61 -6.34 18.02
CA GLN A 2 16.80 -4.89 17.94
C GLN A 2 15.59 -4.22 18.59
N THR A 3 15.81 -3.50 19.69
CA THR A 3 14.79 -2.68 20.33
C THR A 3 15.11 -1.20 20.12
N GLU A 4 14.09 -0.41 19.77
CA GLU A 4 14.26 1.04 19.57
C GLU A 4 13.12 1.84 20.18
N THR A 5 13.38 3.12 20.48
CA THR A 5 12.32 3.98 21.03
C THR A 5 11.27 4.26 19.97
N LYS A 6 10.00 4.46 20.37
CA LYS A 6 8.90 4.82 19.45
C LYS A 6 9.24 6.03 18.56
N ALA A 7 10.01 6.99 19.08
CA ALA A 7 10.44 8.16 18.33
C ALA A 7 11.52 7.85 17.29
N ALA A 8 12.45 6.93 17.59
CA ALA A 8 13.43 6.43 16.63
C ALA A 8 12.73 5.62 15.52
N PHE A 9 11.81 4.73 15.91
CA PHE A 9 10.97 3.96 14.97
C PHE A 9 10.17 4.88 14.05
N ALA A 10 9.51 5.90 14.59
CA ALA A 10 8.75 6.88 13.80
C ALA A 10 9.62 7.58 12.73
N ARG A 11 10.82 8.03 13.12
CA ARG A 11 11.76 8.73 12.22
C ARG A 11 12.28 7.80 11.13
N ARG A 12 12.58 6.55 11.47
CA ARG A 12 13.07 5.54 10.51
C ARG A 12 12.03 5.20 9.45
N HIS A 13 10.76 5.14 9.85
CA HIS A 13 9.64 4.89 8.95
C HIS A 13 9.08 6.16 8.27
N GLY A 14 9.66 7.34 8.53
CA GLY A 14 9.18 8.60 7.95
C GLY A 14 7.74 8.95 8.35
N VAL A 15 7.27 8.46 9.51
CA VAL A 15 5.91 8.67 10.01
C VAL A 15 5.90 9.55 11.24
N ASN A 16 4.77 10.23 11.48
CA ASN A 16 4.59 11.02 12.70
C ASN A 16 4.29 10.12 13.91
N ARG A 17 4.42 10.68 15.12
CA ARG A 17 4.17 9.98 16.37
C ARG A 17 2.73 9.47 16.50
N SER A 18 1.75 10.14 15.88
CA SER A 18 0.35 9.72 15.92
C SER A 18 0.08 8.49 15.06
N THR A 19 0.82 8.27 13.96
CA THR A 19 0.78 7.01 13.20
C THR A 19 1.33 5.85 14.02
N VAL A 20 2.43 6.04 14.76
CA VAL A 20 2.96 5.01 15.67
C VAL A 20 1.97 4.70 16.80
N GLN A 21 1.25 5.71 17.30
CA GLN A 21 0.17 5.51 18.27
C GLN A 21 -0.97 4.67 17.68
N LYS A 22 -1.42 4.97 16.45
CA LYS A 22 -2.44 4.17 15.76
C LYS A 22 -2.00 2.71 15.55
N TRP A 23 -0.73 2.46 15.26
CA TRP A 23 -0.20 1.09 15.16
C TRP A 23 -0.24 0.36 16.50
N GLN A 24 0.06 1.07 17.59
CA GLN A 24 -0.08 0.52 18.94
C GLN A 24 -1.54 0.21 19.27
N ASP A 25 -2.46 1.14 18.99
CA ASP A 25 -3.90 0.97 19.27
C ASP A 25 -4.50 -0.19 18.46
N LYS A 26 -3.95 -0.47 17.28
CA LYS A 26 -4.30 -1.61 16.42
C LYS A 26 -3.56 -2.91 16.77
N GLY A 27 -2.71 -2.93 17.80
CA GLY A 27 -1.96 -4.11 18.22
C GLY A 27 -0.83 -4.52 17.26
N LEU A 28 -0.47 -3.67 16.30
CA LEU A 28 0.59 -3.93 15.31
C LEU A 28 1.99 -3.67 15.87
N LEU A 29 2.08 -2.89 16.96
CA LEU A 29 3.34 -2.58 17.62
C LEU A 29 3.65 -3.59 18.72
N VAL A 30 4.77 -4.30 18.58
CA VAL A 30 5.25 -5.23 19.62
C VAL A 30 6.17 -4.48 20.56
N ILE A 31 5.73 -4.28 21.80
CA ILE A 31 6.52 -3.67 22.86
C ILE A 31 7.29 -4.78 23.59
N ALA A 32 8.61 -4.64 23.66
CA ALA A 32 9.47 -5.53 24.43
C ALA A 32 9.31 -5.25 25.96
N PRO A 33 9.73 -6.18 26.83
CA PRO A 33 9.59 -6.04 28.28
C PRO A 33 10.29 -4.81 28.88
N ASP A 34 11.24 -4.23 28.15
CA ASP A 34 11.97 -3.00 28.46
C ASP A 34 11.20 -1.71 28.11
N GLY A 35 9.97 -1.83 27.60
CA GLY A 35 9.12 -0.71 27.18
C GLY A 35 9.50 -0.11 25.82
N MET A 36 10.46 -0.70 25.11
CA MET A 36 10.90 -0.28 23.78
C MET A 36 10.18 -1.06 22.67
N VAL A 37 10.21 -0.54 21.45
CA VAL A 37 9.62 -1.22 20.29
C VAL A 37 10.56 -2.34 19.87
N ASN A 38 10.07 -3.58 19.87
CA ASN A 38 10.76 -4.68 19.21
C ASN A 38 10.65 -4.46 17.71
N VAL A 39 11.75 -4.03 17.08
CA VAL A 39 11.78 -3.61 15.68
C VAL A 39 11.40 -4.74 14.77
N GLU A 40 12.03 -5.90 14.96
CA GLU A 40 11.85 -7.07 14.10
C GLU A 40 10.42 -7.63 14.19
N ALA A 41 9.86 -7.73 15.41
CA ALA A 41 8.50 -8.24 15.59
C ALA A 41 7.42 -7.22 15.17
N THR A 42 7.70 -5.92 15.33
CA THR A 42 6.81 -4.85 14.85
C THR A 42 6.85 -4.76 13.33
N GLU A 43 8.02 -4.86 12.71
CA GLU A 43 8.15 -4.93 11.25
C GLU A 43 7.48 -6.18 10.72
N TRP A 44 7.65 -7.34 11.36
CA TRP A 44 6.90 -8.55 11.03
C TRP A 44 5.38 -8.33 11.07
N ASN A 45 4.86 -7.68 12.12
CA ASN A 45 3.43 -7.39 12.24
C ASN A 45 2.93 -6.31 11.28
N LEU A 46 3.77 -5.35 10.91
CA LEU A 46 3.47 -4.34 9.89
C LEU A 46 3.53 -4.94 8.47
N ASP A 47 4.43 -5.90 8.25
CA ASP A 47 4.59 -6.66 7.01
C ASP A 47 3.52 -7.76 6.84
N GLN A 48 2.87 -8.18 7.93
CA GLN A 48 1.69 -9.04 7.89
C GLN A 48 0.49 -8.24 7.36
N ARG A 49 0.47 -8.00 6.04
CA ARG A 49 -0.76 -7.65 5.33
C ARG A 49 -1.76 -8.81 5.51
N PRO A 50 -3.07 -8.52 5.72
CA PRO A 50 -4.08 -9.56 5.65
C PRO A 50 -3.95 -10.34 4.33
N ALA A 51 -4.00 -11.68 4.38
CA ALA A 51 -3.87 -12.56 3.21
C ALA A 51 -4.88 -12.25 2.08
N LYS A 52 -5.90 -11.44 2.38
CA LYS A 52 -6.83 -10.82 1.45
C LYS A 52 -6.73 -9.31 1.58
N TYR A 53 -6.34 -8.62 0.52
CA TYR A 53 -6.45 -7.17 0.41
C TYR A 53 -7.05 -6.85 -0.96
N ARG A 54 -8.24 -6.23 -0.98
CA ARG A 54 -9.01 -5.86 -2.19
C ARG A 54 -9.23 -7.04 -3.17
N GLY A 55 -9.89 -8.11 -2.73
CA GLY A 55 -10.36 -9.17 -3.63
C GLY A 55 -9.31 -9.96 -4.42
N GLY A 56 -8.02 -9.81 -4.14
CA GLY A 56 -6.93 -10.50 -4.84
C GLY A 56 -5.89 -11.11 -3.89
N THR A 57 -5.26 -12.21 -4.34
CA THR A 57 -4.13 -12.80 -3.60
C THR A 57 -2.90 -11.93 -3.86
N ALA A 58 -2.40 -11.26 -2.82
CA ALA A 58 -1.12 -10.56 -2.92
C ALA A 58 -0.02 -11.59 -3.20
N HIS A 59 0.60 -11.51 -4.37
CA HIS A 59 1.74 -12.36 -4.71
C HIS A 59 2.94 -11.95 -3.84
N ARG A 60 3.21 -12.68 -2.75
CA ARG A 60 4.58 -12.77 -2.22
C ARG A 60 4.90 -14.17 -1.70
N PRO A 61 6.17 -14.61 -1.82
CA PRO A 61 6.64 -15.86 -1.22
C PRO A 61 6.57 -15.73 0.31
N VAL A 62 5.95 -16.73 0.95
CA VAL A 62 6.10 -16.98 2.38
C VAL A 62 7.58 -17.26 2.63
N ARG A 63 8.32 -16.29 3.19
CA ARG A 63 9.67 -16.57 3.68
C ARG A 63 9.56 -17.51 4.87
N THR A 64 9.91 -18.78 4.65
CA THR A 64 10.27 -19.70 5.72
C THR A 64 11.56 -19.17 6.36
N ALA A 65 11.55 -18.87 7.65
CA ALA A 65 12.75 -18.47 8.41
C ALA A 65 13.75 -19.66 8.54
N PRO A 66 15.00 -19.43 8.97
CA PRO A 66 16.03 -18.59 8.36
C PRO A 66 17.32 -19.42 8.11
N GLN A 67 18.22 -18.95 7.23
CA GLN A 67 19.62 -19.40 7.25
C GLN A 67 20.59 -18.21 7.13
N ASP A 68 21.55 -18.24 8.06
CA ASP A 68 22.66 -17.31 8.29
C ASP A 68 23.29 -16.72 7.01
N VAL A 69 23.40 -15.38 6.96
CA VAL A 69 24.51 -14.74 6.25
C VAL A 69 25.05 -13.58 7.07
N ARG A 70 26.38 -13.59 7.16
CA ARG A 70 27.27 -12.83 8.03
C ARG A 70 27.33 -11.34 7.71
N THR A 71 27.67 -10.62 8.77
CA THR A 71 28.13 -9.24 8.95
C THR A 71 28.95 -8.65 7.79
N ILE A 72 28.67 -7.38 7.45
CA ILE A 72 29.65 -6.46 6.85
C ILE A 72 29.67 -5.17 7.72
N PRO A 73 30.85 -4.66 8.15
CA PRO A 73 30.95 -3.50 9.03
C PRO A 73 30.75 -2.14 8.32
N GLN A 74 30.18 -1.20 9.07
CA GLN A 74 29.95 0.20 8.72
C GLN A 74 31.09 1.08 9.29
N GLU A 75 31.90 1.68 8.44
CA GLU A 75 32.85 2.79 8.71
C GLU A 75 32.83 3.68 7.45
N ALA A 76 32.88 5.02 7.44
CA ALA A 76 33.09 6.06 8.43
C ALA A 76 32.41 7.38 7.96
N ARG A 77 32.22 8.33 8.87
CA ARG A 77 31.73 9.71 8.64
C ARG A 77 32.86 10.62 8.15
N THR A 78 32.58 11.66 7.31
CA THR A 78 32.70 13.12 7.63
C THR A 78 32.48 14.08 6.41
N CYS A 79 31.81 15.22 6.69
CA CYS A 79 31.40 16.46 5.94
C CYS A 79 32.51 17.26 5.16
N PRO A 80 32.29 18.47 4.53
CA PRO A 80 31.10 19.39 4.40
C PRO A 80 30.84 20.17 3.05
N GLN A 81 29.58 20.66 2.90
CA GLN A 81 28.97 21.90 2.31
C GLN A 81 29.40 22.69 1.03
N ASP A 82 28.34 23.29 0.42
CA ASP A 82 28.17 24.41 -0.54
C ASP A 82 28.33 24.06 -2.05
N ASP A 83 27.41 24.32 -3.01
CA ASP A 83 26.50 25.44 -3.35
C ASP A 83 25.60 24.97 -4.56
N PRO A 84 24.81 25.82 -5.26
CA PRO A 84 23.60 26.57 -4.91
C PRO A 84 22.31 25.88 -5.41
N GLN A 85 21.15 26.37 -4.95
CA GLN A 85 19.81 25.91 -5.35
C GLN A 85 19.66 25.82 -6.88
N ALA A 86 19.74 24.59 -7.41
CA ALA A 86 19.08 24.26 -8.65
C ALA A 86 17.58 24.37 -8.36
N GLU A 87 16.86 25.17 -9.14
CA GLU A 87 15.42 25.06 -9.25
C GLU A 87 15.11 23.63 -9.73
N GLU A 88 14.85 22.73 -8.77
CA GLU A 88 14.31 21.40 -9.04
C GLU A 88 12.93 21.61 -9.66
N GLU A 89 12.81 21.46 -10.99
CA GLU A 89 11.53 21.09 -11.58
C GLU A 89 11.01 19.85 -10.84
N PRO A 90 9.71 19.79 -10.52
CA PRO A 90 9.21 18.98 -9.42
C PRO A 90 9.18 17.52 -9.85
N GLU A 91 10.28 16.79 -9.68
CA GLU A 91 10.29 15.32 -9.79
C GLU A 91 9.26 14.70 -8.82
N GLY A 92 8.94 15.41 -7.74
CA GLY A 92 7.82 15.09 -6.84
C GLY A 92 6.42 15.35 -7.41
N GLY A 93 6.26 16.26 -8.39
CA GLY A 93 4.97 16.65 -8.95
C GLY A 93 4.31 15.52 -9.73
N LEU A 94 5.06 14.88 -10.64
CA LEU A 94 4.57 13.72 -11.40
C LEU A 94 4.25 12.54 -10.47
N LEU A 95 5.12 12.27 -9.49
CA LEU A 95 4.90 11.24 -8.47
C LEU A 95 3.59 11.46 -7.71
N ILE A 96 3.34 12.70 -7.24
CA ILE A 96 2.12 13.06 -6.53
C ILE A 96 0.89 12.91 -7.42
N VAL A 97 0.96 13.34 -8.68
CA VAL A 97 -0.15 13.23 -9.63
C VAL A 97 -0.49 11.77 -9.89
N LEU A 98 0.49 10.94 -10.23
CA LEU A 98 0.29 9.51 -10.48
C LEU A 98 -0.27 8.81 -9.23
N ALA A 99 0.29 9.08 -8.05
CA ALA A 99 -0.20 8.47 -6.81
C ALA A 99 -1.63 8.89 -6.48
N THR A 100 -2.00 10.13 -6.80
CA THR A 100 -3.36 10.65 -6.62
C THR A 100 -4.33 9.98 -7.59
N LEU A 101 -3.95 9.87 -8.87
CA LEU A 101 -4.78 9.21 -9.88
C LEU A 101 -5.05 7.76 -9.51
N VAL A 102 -4.02 7.00 -9.13
CA VAL A 102 -4.18 5.60 -8.67
C VAL A 102 -5.10 5.51 -7.45
N GLY A 103 -4.96 6.43 -6.49
CA GLY A 103 -5.75 6.45 -5.27
C GLY A 103 -7.25 6.73 -5.47
N ILE A 104 -7.64 7.40 -6.55
CA ILE A 104 -9.04 7.83 -6.78
C ILE A 104 -9.73 7.12 -7.96
N VAL A 105 -8.99 6.56 -8.91
CA VAL A 105 -9.56 6.05 -10.17
C VAL A 105 -10.56 4.93 -9.94
N GLY A 106 -10.29 4.05 -8.97
CA GLY A 106 -11.15 2.91 -8.66
C GLY A 106 -12.54 3.37 -8.24
N LYS A 107 -12.59 4.34 -7.32
CA LYS A 107 -13.84 4.97 -6.89
C LYS A 107 -14.60 5.63 -8.00
N ILE A 108 -13.94 6.46 -8.81
CA ILE A 108 -14.60 7.12 -9.95
C ILE A 108 -15.21 6.07 -10.88
N SER A 109 -14.50 4.96 -11.11
CA SER A 109 -14.96 3.88 -11.98
C SER A 109 -16.17 3.13 -11.40
N ALA A 110 -16.17 2.84 -10.10
CA ALA A 110 -17.31 2.20 -9.42
C ALA A 110 -18.55 3.11 -9.43
N GLU A 111 -18.40 4.39 -9.10
CA GLU A 111 -19.50 5.37 -9.12
C GLU A 111 -20.08 5.53 -10.53
N ALA A 112 -19.21 5.66 -11.54
CA ALA A 112 -19.64 5.75 -12.94
C ALA A 112 -20.37 4.49 -13.41
N ALA A 113 -19.93 3.30 -12.98
CA ALA A 113 -20.56 2.04 -13.31
C ALA A 113 -22.00 1.96 -12.76
N ILE A 114 -22.20 2.25 -11.47
CA ILE A 114 -23.53 2.27 -10.85
C ILE A 114 -24.42 3.34 -11.47
N ALA A 115 -23.89 4.55 -11.70
CA ALA A 115 -24.64 5.61 -12.38
C ALA A 115 -25.07 5.22 -13.80
N SER A 116 -24.33 4.31 -14.44
CA SER A 116 -24.64 3.76 -15.76
C SER A 116 -25.54 2.52 -15.72
N GLY A 117 -25.99 2.09 -14.53
CA GLY A 117 -26.87 0.94 -14.34
C GLY A 117 -26.16 -0.43 -14.28
N ALA A 118 -24.85 -0.46 -14.04
CA ALA A 118 -24.14 -1.71 -13.81
C ALA A 118 -24.48 -2.30 -12.43
N SER A 119 -24.31 -3.63 -12.29
CA SER A 119 -24.48 -4.32 -11.01
C SER A 119 -23.33 -4.04 -10.02
N MET A 120 -23.55 -4.26 -8.72
CA MET A 120 -22.53 -4.02 -7.70
C MET A 120 -21.25 -4.83 -7.91
N ARG A 121 -21.36 -6.11 -8.29
CA ARG A 121 -20.18 -6.95 -8.60
C ARG A 121 -19.32 -6.39 -9.75
N VAL A 122 -19.94 -5.72 -10.72
CA VAL A 122 -19.23 -5.10 -11.85
C VAL A 122 -18.56 -3.80 -11.40
N ALA A 123 -19.26 -2.97 -10.63
CA ALA A 123 -18.67 -1.75 -10.05
C ALA A 123 -17.47 -2.08 -9.14
N TYR A 124 -17.60 -3.13 -8.33
CA TYR A 124 -16.52 -3.64 -7.46
C TYR A 124 -15.32 -4.14 -8.28
N ALA A 125 -15.56 -4.94 -9.32
CA ALA A 125 -14.51 -5.39 -10.22
C ALA A 125 -13.83 -4.22 -10.94
N LEU A 126 -14.58 -3.21 -11.38
CA LEU A 126 -14.03 -2.02 -12.05
C LEU A 126 -13.19 -1.15 -11.13
N ASP A 127 -13.53 -1.02 -9.84
CA ASP A 127 -12.65 -0.38 -8.85
C ASP A 127 -11.30 -1.10 -8.81
N SER A 128 -11.32 -2.42 -8.66
CA SER A 128 -10.11 -3.24 -8.56
C SER A 128 -9.29 -3.23 -9.86
N ILE A 129 -9.92 -3.42 -11.01
CA ILE A 129 -9.25 -3.46 -12.32
C ILE A 129 -8.59 -2.12 -12.61
N THR A 130 -9.32 -1.01 -12.50
CA THR A 130 -8.76 0.29 -12.88
C THR A 130 -7.65 0.73 -11.93
N THR A 131 -7.77 0.48 -10.62
CA THR A 131 -6.69 0.75 -9.67
C THR A 131 -5.45 -0.09 -9.97
N VAL A 132 -5.59 -1.42 -10.16
CA VAL A 132 -4.42 -2.30 -10.41
C VAL A 132 -3.72 -1.95 -11.72
N HIS A 133 -4.47 -1.75 -12.81
CA HIS A 133 -3.87 -1.45 -14.11
C HIS A 133 -3.22 -0.07 -14.15
N LEU A 134 -3.84 0.94 -13.52
CA LEU A 134 -3.25 2.27 -13.44
C LEU A 134 -2.02 2.29 -12.52
N TRP A 135 -2.03 1.51 -11.44
CA TRP A 135 -0.86 1.34 -10.59
C TRP A 135 0.32 0.77 -11.39
N ASN A 136 0.10 -0.34 -12.09
CA ASN A 136 1.15 -0.98 -12.90
C ASN A 136 1.71 -0.02 -13.96
N GLU A 137 0.85 0.75 -14.62
CA GLU A 137 1.31 1.74 -15.60
C GLU A 137 2.07 2.88 -14.94
N ALA A 138 1.65 3.35 -13.76
CA ALA A 138 2.37 4.38 -13.01
C ALA A 138 3.77 3.89 -12.58
N GLU A 139 3.89 2.66 -12.07
CA GLU A 139 5.19 2.05 -11.77
C GLU A 139 6.07 1.95 -13.02
N ARG A 140 5.49 1.55 -14.16
CA ARG A 140 6.20 1.50 -15.44
C ARG A 140 6.72 2.87 -15.87
N MET A 141 5.90 3.92 -15.76
CA MET A 141 6.28 5.30 -16.09
C MET A 141 7.39 5.83 -15.18
N LEU A 142 7.40 5.39 -13.92
CA LEU A 142 8.40 5.78 -12.93
C LEU A 142 9.67 4.91 -12.95
N GLY A 143 9.72 3.89 -13.82
CA GLY A 143 10.85 2.95 -13.89
C GLY A 143 10.99 2.07 -12.64
N ILE A 144 9.91 1.90 -11.87
CA ILE A 144 9.88 1.10 -10.66
C ILE A 144 9.76 -0.38 -11.04
N PRO A 145 10.66 -1.27 -10.56
CA PRO A 145 10.55 -2.70 -10.83
C PRO A 145 9.27 -3.29 -10.21
N PRO A 146 8.61 -4.22 -10.90
CA PRO A 146 7.43 -4.90 -10.35
C PRO A 146 7.78 -5.62 -9.04
N ALA A 147 6.84 -5.60 -8.09
CA ALA A 147 6.99 -6.19 -6.74
C ALA A 147 8.09 -5.57 -5.86
N SER A 148 8.57 -4.37 -6.19
CA SER A 148 9.42 -3.58 -5.30
C SER A 148 8.57 -2.75 -4.34
N VAL A 149 8.97 -2.72 -3.07
CA VAL A 149 8.36 -1.81 -2.08
C VAL A 149 8.98 -0.45 -2.33
N SER A 150 8.19 0.49 -2.82
CA SER A 150 8.67 1.82 -3.24
C SER A 150 8.03 2.93 -2.42
N GLY A 151 8.66 4.11 -2.38
CA GLY A 151 8.05 5.30 -1.79
C GLY A 151 6.74 5.69 -2.49
N PHE A 152 6.55 5.25 -3.74
CA PHE A 152 5.33 5.43 -4.52
C PHE A 152 4.15 4.64 -3.92
N GLU A 153 4.35 3.38 -3.52
CA GLU A 153 3.32 2.57 -2.86
C GLU A 153 2.79 3.26 -1.60
N THR A 154 3.70 3.73 -0.74
CA THR A 154 3.32 4.50 0.48
C THR A 154 2.57 5.79 0.13
N MET A 155 2.86 6.39 -1.02
CA MET A 155 2.22 7.62 -1.47
C MET A 155 0.79 7.37 -1.96
N VAL A 156 0.57 6.26 -2.68
CA VAL A 156 -0.73 5.80 -3.14
C VAL A 156 -1.62 5.45 -1.95
N ASP A 157 -1.12 4.65 -0.99
CA ASP A 157 -1.88 4.22 0.19
C ASP A 157 -2.49 5.39 0.98
N LYS A 158 -1.76 6.51 1.06
CA LYS A 158 -2.23 7.74 1.74
C LYS A 158 -3.32 8.49 0.97
N ARG A 159 -3.52 8.18 -0.32
CA ARG A 159 -4.43 8.85 -1.25
C ARG A 159 -5.58 7.98 -1.68
N VAL A 160 -5.59 6.71 -1.29
CA VAL A 160 -6.69 5.80 -1.53
C VAL A 160 -7.98 6.38 -0.96
N VAL A 161 -8.99 6.52 -1.84
CA VAL A 161 -10.35 6.86 -1.44
C VAL A 161 -11.24 5.68 -1.76
N GLU A 162 -11.76 5.03 -0.72
CA GLU A 162 -12.68 3.90 -0.90
C GLU A 162 -14.06 4.41 -1.34
N PRO A 163 -14.75 3.67 -2.24
CA PRO A 163 -16.14 3.95 -2.58
C PRO A 163 -17.05 3.75 -1.37
N ASP A 164 -18.12 4.54 -1.27
CA ASP A 164 -19.19 4.25 -0.32
C ASP A 164 -20.03 3.07 -0.83
N TRP A 165 -19.56 1.86 -0.55
CA TRP A 165 -20.21 0.63 -1.02
C TRP A 165 -21.66 0.50 -0.54
N ASN A 166 -21.98 1.02 0.65
CA ASN A 166 -23.36 0.99 1.16
C ASN A 166 -24.24 1.94 0.37
N GLY A 167 -23.77 3.16 0.13
CA GLY A 167 -24.47 4.15 -0.68
C GLY A 167 -24.69 3.67 -2.13
N LEU A 168 -23.66 3.09 -2.73
CA LEU A 168 -23.74 2.51 -4.08
C LEU A 168 -24.71 1.32 -4.15
N ALA A 169 -24.68 0.42 -3.17
CA ALA A 169 -25.62 -0.71 -3.10
C ALA A 169 -27.07 -0.23 -2.97
N ALA A 170 -27.31 0.77 -2.12
CA ALA A 170 -28.62 1.40 -1.97
C ALA A 170 -29.09 2.03 -3.30
N GLN A 171 -28.20 2.69 -4.04
CA GLN A 171 -28.51 3.27 -5.36
C GLN A 171 -28.83 2.19 -6.41
N ALA A 172 -28.12 1.06 -6.39
CA ALA A 172 -28.34 -0.06 -7.30
C ALA A 172 -29.53 -0.95 -6.91
N ALA A 173 -30.14 -0.72 -5.73
CA ALA A 173 -31.13 -1.60 -5.12
C ALA A 173 -30.63 -3.06 -4.99
N GLU A 174 -29.33 -3.23 -4.73
CA GLU A 174 -28.68 -4.53 -4.52
C GLU A 174 -28.23 -4.67 -3.04
N PRO A 175 -28.18 -5.88 -2.47
CA PRO A 175 -27.62 -6.08 -1.13
C PRO A 175 -26.10 -5.89 -1.14
N VAL A 176 -25.54 -5.46 0.00
CA VAL A 176 -24.09 -5.44 0.20
C VAL A 176 -23.60 -6.86 0.47
N ASP A 177 -22.82 -7.41 -0.46
CA ASP A 177 -22.22 -8.74 -0.35
C ASP A 177 -20.76 -8.69 -0.82
N LEU A 178 -19.89 -8.21 0.07
CA LEU A 178 -18.48 -8.03 -0.22
C LEU A 178 -17.78 -9.34 -0.56
N ASP A 179 -18.15 -10.45 0.09
CA ASP A 179 -17.56 -11.76 -0.16
C ASP A 179 -17.87 -12.25 -1.58
N ALA A 180 -19.11 -12.08 -2.04
CA ALA A 180 -19.48 -12.44 -3.41
C ALA A 180 -18.81 -11.54 -4.45
N TRP A 181 -18.68 -10.25 -4.18
CA TRP A 181 -18.01 -9.32 -5.10
C TRP A 181 -16.51 -9.57 -5.16
N ASP A 182 -15.87 -9.87 -4.02
CA ASP A 182 -14.49 -10.31 -3.94
C ASP A 182 -14.27 -11.58 -4.75
N ALA A 183 -15.12 -12.59 -4.59
CA ALA A 183 -15.02 -13.84 -5.35
C ALA A 183 -15.15 -13.60 -6.87
N PHE A 184 -16.04 -12.69 -7.27
CA PHE A 184 -16.21 -12.30 -8.67
C PHE A 184 -14.97 -11.58 -9.22
N ALA A 185 -14.42 -10.61 -8.48
CA ALA A 185 -13.21 -9.88 -8.86
C ALA A 185 -11.99 -10.82 -8.92
N ALA A 186 -11.84 -11.71 -7.92
CA ALA A 186 -10.77 -12.70 -7.84
C ALA A 186 -10.78 -13.69 -9.01
N ALA A 187 -11.92 -13.94 -9.64
CA ALA A 187 -12.04 -14.79 -10.82
C ALA A 187 -11.88 -14.03 -12.15
N HIS A 188 -11.78 -12.69 -12.10
CA HIS A 188 -11.80 -11.87 -13.30
C HIS A 188 -10.48 -11.98 -14.08
N PRO A 189 -10.49 -12.27 -15.40
CA PRO A 189 -9.27 -12.48 -16.19
C PRO A 189 -8.27 -11.32 -16.16
N MET A 190 -8.77 -10.08 -16.10
CA MET A 190 -7.91 -8.88 -16.05
C MET A 190 -7.18 -8.68 -14.71
N LEU A 191 -7.57 -9.41 -13.66
CA LEU A 191 -6.93 -9.38 -12.35
C LEU A 191 -6.07 -10.63 -12.10
N GLN A 192 -6.08 -11.59 -13.02
CA GLN A 192 -5.19 -12.74 -12.95
C GLN A 192 -3.76 -12.31 -13.31
N PRO A 193 -2.73 -12.89 -12.67
CA PRO A 193 -1.37 -12.75 -13.15
C PRO A 193 -1.27 -13.28 -14.59
N PRO A 194 -0.40 -12.70 -15.44
CA PRO A 194 -0.20 -13.21 -16.79
C PRO A 194 0.22 -14.68 -16.73
N THR A 195 -0.52 -15.53 -17.43
CA THR A 195 -0.17 -16.94 -17.62
C THR A 195 1.19 -17.01 -18.32
N ALA A 196 2.16 -17.65 -17.65
CA ALA A 196 3.50 -17.91 -18.14
C ALA A 196 3.52 -18.82 -19.38
#